data_AF-A0A7R9TI47-F1
#
_entry.id   AF-A0A7R9TI47-F1
#
_cell.length_a   1.000
_cell.length_b   1.000
_cell.length_c   1.000
_cell.angle_alpha   90.00
_cell.angle_beta   90.00
_cell.angle_gamma   90.00
#
_symmetry.space_group_name_H-M   'P 1'
#
loop_
_entity.id
_entity.type
_entity.pdbx_description
1 polymer ?
#
loop_
_entity_poly.entity_id
_entity_poly.type
_entity_poly.pdbx_seq_one_letter_code
_entity_poly.pdbx_strand_id
1 'polypeptide(L)'
;MATRERFSCGGKATTTTTTTTVEKTNRRGGGAGDGGGERGPSREDEPPSRQTTVDVLEAGDGAAAWLDAVDRRRDAIAAADASVGSDASSSRPPPHTVESLERHARDTNRHLPNVDLLIVFGEHFHLAGYPAWQTWKTEIYRERSARGFTRERFESLLRRYANTARRFGR
;
A
#
# COMPACT_ATOMS: atom_id res chain seq x y z
N MET A 1 17.32 7.19 -13.66
CA MET A 1 15.94 7.46 -13.20
C MET A 1 15.27 6.12 -13.00
N ALA A 2 15.01 5.70 -11.75
CA ALA A 2 14.35 4.42 -11.49
C ALA A 2 12.84 4.60 -11.69
N THR A 3 12.29 3.88 -12.66
CA THR A 3 10.85 3.79 -12.90
C THR A 3 10.36 2.58 -12.11
N ARG A 4 9.66 2.83 -11.00
CA ARG A 4 9.04 1.78 -10.20
C ARG A 4 8.16 0.88 -11.08
N GLU A 5 8.37 -0.43 -11.00
CA GLU A 5 7.50 -1.38 -11.70
C GLU A 5 6.22 -1.62 -10.88
N ARG A 6 5.08 -1.26 -11.48
CA ARG A 6 3.75 -1.41 -10.88
C ARG A 6 2.90 -2.33 -11.73
N PHE A 7 2.33 -3.34 -11.09
CA PHE A 7 1.43 -4.31 -11.67
C PHE A 7 0.05 -4.23 -10.99
N SER A 8 -0.98 -4.61 -11.73
CA SER A 8 -2.30 -4.82 -11.17
C SER A 8 -2.65 -6.30 -11.32
N CYS A 9 -3.06 -6.93 -10.22
CA CYS A 9 -3.57 -8.30 -10.20
C CYS A 9 -4.97 -8.33 -9.59
N GLY A 10 -5.87 -9.16 -10.12
CA GLY A 10 -7.23 -9.28 -9.62
C GLY A 10 -8.29 -9.16 -10.71
N GLY A 11 -8.92 -10.30 -11.01
CA GLY A 11 -10.04 -10.48 -11.93
C GLY A 11 -10.37 -11.97 -12.00
N LYS A 12 -11.67 -12.33 -11.95
CA LYS A 12 -12.38 -13.64 -12.07
C LYS A 12 -11.75 -14.98 -11.58
N ALA A 13 -10.44 -15.13 -11.45
CA ALA A 13 -9.74 -16.40 -11.24
C ALA A 13 -9.50 -16.79 -9.77
N THR A 14 -9.81 -15.95 -8.78
CA THR A 14 -9.60 -16.25 -7.36
C THR A 14 -10.84 -16.77 -6.63
N THR A 15 -11.95 -17.02 -7.34
CA THR A 15 -13.18 -17.59 -6.78
C THR A 15 -13.25 -19.09 -7.05
N THR A 16 -12.33 -19.87 -6.50
CA THR A 16 -12.58 -21.30 -6.28
C THR A 16 -12.61 -21.54 -4.79
N THR A 17 -13.65 -21.02 -4.15
CA THR A 17 -14.09 -21.59 -2.88
C THR A 17 -14.79 -22.89 -3.25
N THR A 18 -14.14 -24.01 -2.94
CA THR A 18 -14.77 -25.34 -2.98
C THR A 18 -15.89 -25.35 -1.95
N THR A 19 -17.10 -24.98 -2.37
CA THR A 19 -18.31 -25.21 -1.59
C THR A 19 -18.61 -26.70 -1.66
N THR A 20 -18.22 -27.44 -0.63
CA THR A 20 -18.67 -28.81 -0.42
C THR A 20 -20.18 -28.78 -0.17
N THR A 21 -20.97 -29.03 -1.21
CA THR A 21 -22.41 -29.21 -1.10
C THR A 21 -22.67 -30.51 -0.36
N VAL A 22 -23.04 -30.41 0.92
CA VAL A 22 -23.61 -31.54 1.65
C VAL A 22 -25.05 -31.70 1.17
N GLU A 23 -25.27 -32.59 0.20
CA GLU A 23 -26.61 -33.04 -0.18
C GLU A 23 -27.27 -33.76 1.00
N LYS A 24 -28.15 -33.05 1.72
CA LYS A 24 -29.16 -33.67 2.57
C LYS A 24 -30.37 -33.96 1.69
N THR A 25 -30.44 -35.18 1.17
CA THR A 25 -31.69 -35.74 0.62
C THR A 25 -32.72 -35.82 1.73
N ASN A 26 -33.84 -35.11 1.62
CA ASN A 26 -35.04 -35.51 2.33
C ASN A 26 -36.32 -35.24 1.52
N ARG A 27 -37.14 -36.30 1.44
CA ARG A 27 -38.40 -36.40 0.71
C ARG A 27 -39.54 -35.69 1.45
N ARG A 28 -40.48 -35.10 0.71
CA ARG A 28 -41.97 -35.20 0.82
C ARG A 28 -42.71 -33.86 0.63
N GLY A 29 -43.78 -33.91 -0.19
CA GLY A 29 -45.01 -33.10 -0.16
C GLY A 29 -44.85 -31.64 -0.61
N GLY A 30 -45.57 -31.08 -1.57
CA GLY A 30 -47.00 -31.21 -1.86
C GLY A 30 -47.72 -29.92 -1.41
N GLY A 31 -48.22 -29.10 -2.34
CA GLY A 31 -49.13 -27.98 -2.03
C GLY A 31 -48.86 -26.68 -2.81
N ALA A 32 -49.88 -26.24 -3.55
CA ALA A 32 -49.92 -25.04 -4.39
C ALA A 32 -50.08 -23.74 -3.59
N GLY A 33 -49.60 -22.62 -4.14
CA GLY A 33 -49.83 -21.27 -3.63
C GLY A 33 -49.28 -20.21 -4.58
N ASP A 34 -50.19 -19.56 -5.30
CA ASP A 34 -50.05 -18.39 -6.17
C ASP A 34 -49.69 -17.12 -5.36
N GLY A 35 -49.00 -16.16 -5.98
CA GLY A 35 -48.69 -14.85 -5.37
C GLY A 35 -47.38 -14.22 -5.85
N GLY A 36 -47.50 -13.34 -6.84
CA GLY A 36 -46.38 -12.72 -7.54
C GLY A 36 -45.54 -11.71 -6.75
N GLY A 37 -44.35 -11.45 -7.33
CA GLY A 37 -43.38 -10.47 -6.85
C GLY A 37 -41.97 -10.82 -7.29
N GLU A 38 -41.71 -10.87 -8.60
CA GLU A 38 -40.34 -10.94 -9.14
C GLU A 38 -39.60 -9.64 -8.80
N ARG A 39 -39.03 -9.59 -7.60
CA ARG A 39 -37.96 -8.66 -7.27
C ARG A 39 -36.71 -9.21 -7.94
N GLY A 40 -36.43 -8.75 -9.15
CA GLY A 40 -35.15 -9.00 -9.81
C GLY A 40 -34.00 -8.67 -8.86
N PRO A 41 -32.90 -9.44 -8.87
CA PRO A 41 -31.80 -9.21 -7.95
C PRO A 41 -31.28 -7.78 -8.17
N SER A 42 -31.33 -6.98 -7.12
CA SER A 42 -30.74 -5.65 -7.03
C SER A 42 -29.30 -5.73 -7.54
N ARG A 43 -29.06 -5.19 -8.73
CA ARG A 43 -27.72 -4.79 -9.15
C ARG A 43 -27.34 -3.65 -8.22
N GLU A 44 -26.33 -3.90 -7.38
CA GLU A 44 -25.46 -2.95 -6.67
C GLU A 44 -25.03 -3.47 -5.27
N ASP A 45 -24.78 -4.77 -5.17
CA ASP A 45 -23.69 -5.30 -4.33
C ASP A 45 -22.65 -5.90 -5.28
N GLU A 46 -22.13 -5.08 -6.21
CA GLU A 46 -20.92 -5.49 -6.92
C GLU A 46 -19.79 -5.46 -5.89
N PRO A 47 -19.23 -6.62 -5.49
CA PRO A 47 -18.14 -6.62 -4.52
C PRO A 47 -17.02 -5.74 -5.09
N PRO A 48 -16.39 -4.90 -4.25
CA PRO A 48 -15.35 -3.99 -4.74
C PRO A 48 -14.39 -4.81 -5.58
N SER A 49 -14.11 -4.33 -6.80
CA SER A 49 -13.19 -5.00 -7.71
C SER A 49 -11.94 -5.33 -6.89
N ARG A 50 -11.65 -6.62 -6.71
CA ARG A 50 -10.52 -7.11 -5.89
C ARG A 50 -9.19 -6.87 -6.60
N GLN A 51 -9.02 -5.65 -7.11
CA GLN A 51 -7.84 -5.20 -7.80
C GLN A 51 -6.80 -4.89 -6.74
N THR A 52 -5.74 -5.67 -6.76
CA THR A 52 -4.57 -5.51 -5.92
C THR A 52 -3.48 -4.88 -6.78
N THR A 53 -2.81 -3.86 -6.25
CA THR A 53 -1.62 -3.28 -6.89
C THR A 53 -0.38 -3.89 -6.27
N VAL A 54 0.52 -4.38 -7.11
CA VAL A 54 1.82 -4.91 -6.70
C VAL A 54 2.89 -3.96 -7.20
N ASP A 55 3.73 -3.52 -6.28
CA ASP A 55 4.80 -2.59 -6.55
C ASP A 55 6.13 -3.25 -6.22
N VAL A 56 7.00 -3.39 -7.23
CA VAL A 56 8.36 -3.89 -7.04
C VAL A 56 9.25 -2.68 -6.75
N LEU A 57 9.98 -2.76 -5.65
CA LEU A 57 10.85 -1.68 -5.17
C LEU A 57 12.30 -2.16 -5.15
N GLU A 58 13.19 -1.26 -5.56
CA GLU A 58 14.63 -1.42 -5.43
C GLU A 58 15.18 -0.65 -4.22
N ALA A 59 16.41 -0.99 -3.84
CA ALA A 59 17.14 -0.23 -2.84
C ALA A 59 17.34 1.21 -3.34
N GLY A 60 16.79 2.18 -2.62
CA GLY A 60 16.90 3.61 -2.95
C GLY A 60 15.61 4.26 -3.45
N ASP A 61 14.61 3.49 -3.88
CA ASP A 61 13.31 4.04 -4.32
C ASP A 61 12.63 4.86 -3.23
N GLY A 62 12.81 4.45 -1.98
CA GLY A 62 12.28 5.15 -0.83
C GLY A 62 12.90 6.51 -0.52
N ALA A 63 14.11 6.76 -1.03
CA ALA A 63 14.84 8.01 -0.81
C ALA A 63 14.88 8.90 -2.06
N ALA A 64 14.62 8.34 -3.26
CA ALA A 64 14.78 9.02 -4.54
C ALA A 64 13.99 10.34 -4.64
N ALA A 65 12.77 10.39 -4.08
CA ALA A 65 11.97 11.61 -4.05
C ALA A 65 12.58 12.70 -3.15
N TRP A 66 13.15 12.31 -2.02
CA TRP A 66 13.71 13.23 -1.02
C TRP A 66 15.03 13.82 -1.49
N LEU A 67 15.90 12.97 -2.06
CA LEU A 67 17.17 13.41 -2.61
C LEU A 67 16.96 14.39 -3.77
N ASP A 68 16.02 14.08 -4.67
CA ASP A 68 15.64 14.97 -5.77
C ASP A 68 15.07 16.32 -5.28
N ALA A 69 14.27 16.33 -4.22
CA ALA A 69 13.78 17.57 -3.62
C ALA A 69 14.92 18.44 -3.04
N VAL A 70 15.86 17.80 -2.34
CA VAL A 70 17.02 18.46 -1.73
C VAL A 70 17.96 19.02 -2.80
N ASP A 71 18.25 18.26 -3.85
CA ASP A 71 19.10 18.70 -4.96
C ASP A 71 18.49 19.93 -5.67
N ARG A 72 17.19 19.90 -5.98
CA ARG A 72 16.52 21.06 -6.58
C ARG A 72 16.57 22.30 -5.70
N ARG A 73 16.39 22.14 -4.39
CA ARG A 73 16.48 23.26 -3.46
C ARG A 73 17.90 23.82 -3.39
N ARG A 74 18.91 22.94 -3.39
CA ARG A 74 20.32 23.36 -3.44
C ARG A 74 20.60 24.19 -4.69
N ASP A 75 20.15 23.71 -5.84
CA ASP A 75 20.37 24.39 -7.12
C ASP A 75 19.63 25.74 -7.16
N ALA A 76 18.42 25.81 -6.60
CA ALA A 76 17.67 27.07 -6.48
C ALA A 76 18.34 28.07 -5.53
N ILE A 77 18.97 27.62 -4.43
CA ILE A 77 19.78 28.48 -3.56
C ILE A 77 21.00 29.02 -4.31
N ALA A 78 21.72 28.16 -5.03
CA ALA A 78 22.88 28.58 -5.81
C ALA A 78 22.50 29.61 -6.89
N ALA A 79 21.35 29.44 -7.53
CA ALA A 79 20.83 30.40 -8.51
C ALA A 79 20.45 31.75 -7.87
N ALA A 80 19.82 31.73 -6.69
CA ALA A 80 19.49 32.95 -5.93
C ALA A 80 20.77 33.70 -5.50
N ASP A 81 21.76 32.99 -4.98
CA ASP A 81 23.03 33.57 -4.51
C ASP A 81 23.87 34.13 -5.68
N ALA A 82 23.73 33.58 -6.90
CA ALA A 82 24.36 34.10 -8.12
C ALA A 82 23.66 35.34 -8.70
N SER A 83 22.41 35.63 -8.29
CA SER A 83 21.67 36.79 -8.78
C SER A 83 22.15 38.06 -8.08
N VAL A 84 22.75 38.99 -8.83
CA VAL A 84 23.25 40.26 -8.30
C VAL A 84 22.12 41.30 -8.38
N GLY A 85 21.37 41.47 -7.29
CA GLY A 85 20.27 42.44 -7.17
C GLY A 85 19.69 42.49 -5.76
N SER A 86 19.09 43.62 -5.36
CA SER A 86 18.73 43.98 -3.97
C SER A 86 17.69 43.08 -3.27
N ASP A 87 17.11 42.11 -3.99
CA ASP A 87 16.04 41.24 -3.50
C ASP A 87 16.49 39.77 -3.33
N ALA A 88 17.81 39.53 -3.19
CA ALA A 88 18.37 38.18 -3.03
C ALA A 88 17.70 37.37 -1.89
N SER A 89 17.26 38.03 -0.82
CA SER A 89 16.58 37.36 0.31
C SER A 89 15.15 36.89 -0.02
N SER A 90 14.42 37.59 -0.90
CA SER A 90 13.06 37.18 -1.32
C SER A 90 13.07 36.11 -2.42
N SER A 91 14.19 35.98 -3.14
CA SER A 91 14.40 34.95 -4.16
C SER A 91 14.79 33.58 -3.60
N ARG A 92 15.21 33.51 -2.33
CA ARG A 92 15.68 32.26 -1.72
C ARG A 92 14.51 31.32 -1.44
N PRO A 93 14.57 30.04 -1.84
CA PRO A 93 13.47 29.11 -1.60
C PRO A 93 13.30 28.84 -0.10
N PRO A 94 12.04 28.72 0.39
CA PRO A 94 11.77 28.41 1.78
C PRO A 94 12.41 27.06 2.20
N PRO A 95 12.63 26.84 3.50
CA PRO A 95 13.06 25.53 3.99
C PRO A 95 12.00 24.46 3.69
N HIS A 96 12.44 23.22 3.54
CA HIS A 96 11.53 22.10 3.36
C HIS A 96 10.71 21.87 4.64
N THR A 97 9.40 21.84 4.50
CA THR A 97 8.49 21.23 5.47
C THR A 97 8.16 19.79 5.04
N VAL A 98 7.65 18.98 5.97
CA VAL A 98 7.18 17.61 5.70
C VAL A 98 6.17 17.62 4.55
N GLU A 99 5.20 18.54 4.58
CA GLU A 99 4.15 18.67 3.57
C GLU A 99 4.72 19.05 2.21
N SER A 100 5.74 19.92 2.18
CA SER A 100 6.39 20.33 0.93
C SER A 100 7.13 19.16 0.28
N LEU A 101 7.79 18.32 1.08
CA LEU A 101 8.47 17.13 0.59
C LEU A 101 7.46 16.12 0.06
N GLU A 102 6.43 15.81 0.84
CA GLU A 102 5.40 14.85 0.42
C GLU A 102 4.67 15.31 -0.84
N ARG A 103 4.37 16.60 -0.97
CA ARG A 103 3.80 17.18 -2.20
C ARG A 103 4.74 16.95 -3.37
N HIS A 104 6.03 17.29 -3.24
CA HIS A 104 7.02 17.05 -4.28
C HIS A 104 7.09 15.58 -4.71
N ALA A 105 7.05 14.66 -3.75
CA ALA A 105 7.04 13.23 -4.05
C ALA A 105 5.79 12.83 -4.85
N ARG A 106 4.62 13.42 -4.56
CA ARG A 106 3.37 13.16 -5.32
C ARG A 106 3.46 13.74 -6.72
N ASP A 107 3.93 14.98 -6.86
CA ASP A 107 4.05 15.68 -8.14
C ASP A 107 5.05 14.98 -9.09
N THR A 108 6.09 14.36 -8.52
CA THR A 108 7.06 13.56 -9.27
C THR A 108 6.65 12.10 -9.47
N ASN A 109 5.45 11.71 -9.02
CA ASN A 109 4.95 10.33 -9.03
C ASN A 109 5.89 9.32 -8.34
N ARG A 110 6.65 9.77 -7.34
CA ARG A 110 7.57 8.96 -6.53
C ARG A 110 7.08 8.77 -5.09
N HIS A 111 5.87 9.24 -4.78
CA HIS A 111 5.28 9.07 -3.47
C HIS A 111 4.83 7.61 -3.27
N LEU A 112 5.56 6.89 -2.42
CA LEU A 112 5.16 5.56 -1.99
C LEU A 112 4.07 5.66 -0.91
N PRO A 113 3.03 4.81 -0.96
CA PRO A 113 1.99 4.81 0.06
C PRO A 113 2.57 4.42 1.43
N ASN A 114 1.93 4.89 2.50
CA ASN A 114 2.26 4.45 3.84
C ASN A 114 2.05 2.95 3.96
N VAL A 115 2.92 2.30 4.73
CA VAL A 115 2.90 0.85 4.92
C VAL A 115 2.32 0.57 6.28
N ASP A 116 1.25 -0.21 6.34
CA ASP A 116 0.63 -0.57 7.60
C ASP A 116 1.30 -1.79 8.25
N LEU A 117 1.65 -2.75 7.41
CA LEU A 117 2.22 -4.03 7.78
C LEU A 117 3.43 -4.32 6.89
N LEU A 118 4.56 -4.65 7.51
CA LEU A 118 5.76 -5.10 6.81
C LEU A 118 6.18 -6.48 7.32
N ILE A 119 6.42 -7.41 6.39
CA ILE A 119 6.92 -8.74 6.69
C ILE A 119 8.35 -8.85 6.15
N VAL A 120 9.31 -8.95 7.06
CA VAL A 120 10.74 -9.02 6.75
C VAL A 120 11.20 -10.47 6.83
N PHE A 121 11.69 -11.01 5.71
CA PHE A 121 12.22 -12.37 5.65
C PHE A 121 13.74 -12.38 5.80
N GLY A 122 14.27 -13.20 6.72
CA GLY A 122 15.71 -13.44 6.82
C GLY A 122 16.20 -13.93 8.19
N GLU A 123 17.45 -14.39 8.20
CA GLU A 123 18.17 -14.81 9.41
C GLU A 123 18.51 -13.63 10.33
N HIS A 124 18.73 -12.45 9.76
CA HIS A 124 18.96 -11.22 10.50
C HIS A 124 17.90 -10.18 10.15
N PHE A 125 17.46 -9.43 11.15
CA PHE A 125 16.52 -8.34 10.95
C PHE A 125 17.26 -7.15 10.30
N HIS A 126 16.87 -6.79 9.08
CA HIS A 126 17.36 -5.62 8.38
C HIS A 126 16.32 -5.18 7.34
N LEU A 127 16.19 -3.87 7.12
CA LEU A 127 15.26 -3.33 6.12
C LEU A 127 15.88 -3.23 4.72
N ALA A 128 17.18 -3.47 4.56
CA ALA A 128 17.88 -3.50 3.28
C ALA A 128 17.61 -2.28 2.35
N GLY A 129 17.39 -1.09 2.90
CA GLY A 129 17.05 0.10 2.12
C GLY A 129 15.57 0.24 1.77
N TYR A 130 14.68 -0.54 2.41
CA TYR A 130 13.24 -0.33 2.34
C TYR A 130 12.89 1.11 2.76
N PRO A 131 11.91 1.76 2.11
CA PRO A 131 11.61 3.17 2.30
C PRO A 131 11.34 3.58 3.76
N ALA A 132 12.33 4.21 4.41
CA ALA A 132 12.25 4.54 5.84
C ALA A 132 11.11 5.50 6.16
N TRP A 133 10.87 6.50 5.31
CA TRP A 133 9.81 7.49 5.49
C TRP A 133 8.43 6.85 5.63
N GLN A 134 8.16 5.79 4.88
CA GLN A 134 6.89 5.06 4.87
C GLN A 134 6.72 4.13 6.08
N THR A 135 7.80 3.85 6.82
CA THR A 135 7.81 2.87 7.92
C THR A 135 7.44 3.42 9.29
N TRP A 136 7.24 4.73 9.41
CA TRP A 136 7.11 5.44 10.70
C TRP A 136 5.95 4.98 11.60
N LYS A 137 4.93 4.32 11.02
CA LYS A 137 3.78 3.75 11.72
C LYS A 137 3.62 2.25 11.49
N THR A 138 4.54 1.63 10.77
CA THR A 138 4.37 0.27 10.26
C THR A 138 4.56 -0.76 11.36
N GLU A 139 3.67 -1.74 11.44
CA GLU A 139 3.90 -2.94 12.23
C GLU A 139 4.81 -3.88 11.46
N ILE A 140 5.95 -4.23 12.06
CA ILE A 140 7.00 -5.01 11.39
C ILE A 140 7.07 -6.40 12.03
N TYR A 141 6.77 -7.43 11.23
CA TYR A 141 6.95 -8.82 11.63
C TYR A 141 8.14 -9.41 10.90
N ARG A 142 8.88 -10.26 11.61
CA ARG A 142 10.01 -10.99 11.06
C ARG A 142 9.64 -12.45 10.85
N GLU A 143 9.95 -12.98 9.68
CA GLU A 143 9.94 -14.41 9.36
C GLU A 143 11.35 -14.87 8.98
N ARG A 144 11.69 -16.13 9.24
CA ARG A 144 13.07 -16.62 8.99
C ARG A 144 13.39 -16.77 7.51
N SER A 145 12.41 -17.19 6.71
CA SER A 145 12.59 -17.43 5.29
C SER A 145 11.27 -17.27 4.55
N ALA A 146 11.34 -16.75 3.32
CA ALA A 146 10.23 -16.79 2.38
C ALA A 146 9.99 -18.21 1.83
N ARG A 147 11.02 -19.08 1.86
CA ARG A 147 10.92 -20.47 1.43
C ARG A 147 10.05 -21.23 2.42
N GLY A 148 8.89 -21.73 1.96
CA GLY A 148 7.91 -22.39 2.80
C GLY A 148 7.02 -21.44 3.59
N PHE A 149 6.97 -20.15 3.24
CA PHE A 149 5.96 -19.24 3.76
C PHE A 149 4.60 -19.62 3.20
N THR A 150 3.68 -20.02 4.08
CA THR A 150 2.36 -20.53 3.68
C THR A 150 1.26 -19.50 3.89
N ARG A 151 0.10 -19.75 3.28
CA ARG A 151 -1.09 -18.94 3.47
C ARG A 151 -1.53 -18.89 4.94
N GLU A 152 -1.46 -20.01 5.65
CA GLU A 152 -1.84 -20.10 7.06
C GLU A 152 -0.93 -19.24 7.95
N ARG A 153 0.37 -19.19 7.62
CA ARG A 153 1.32 -18.29 8.29
C ARG A 153 0.99 -16.83 8.00
N PHE A 154 0.71 -16.49 6.75
CA PHE A 154 0.29 -15.15 6.37
C PHE A 154 -0.99 -14.72 7.11
N GLU A 155 -2.02 -15.57 7.15
CA GLU A 155 -3.27 -15.32 7.88
C GLU A 155 -3.05 -15.21 9.39
N SER A 156 -2.10 -15.97 9.96
CA SER A 156 -1.68 -15.81 11.36
C SER A 156 -1.07 -14.44 11.62
N LEU A 157 -0.19 -13.94 10.75
CA LEU A 157 0.40 -12.60 10.84
C LEU A 157 -0.67 -11.51 10.69
N LEU A 158 -1.60 -11.65 9.75
CA LEU A 158 -2.72 -10.72 9.59
C LEU A 158 -3.60 -10.65 10.85
N ARG A 159 -3.89 -11.80 11.48
CA ARG A 159 -4.61 -11.82 12.76
C ARG A 159 -3.85 -11.14 13.88
N ARG A 160 -2.52 -11.30 13.95
CA ARG A 160 -1.69 -10.58 14.94
C ARG A 160 -1.73 -9.07 14.69
N TYR A 161 -1.55 -8.66 13.43
CA TYR A 161 -1.64 -7.27 13.03
C TYR A 161 -2.99 -6.65 13.40
N ALA A 162 -4.10 -7.33 13.10
CA ALA A 162 -5.45 -6.86 13.42
C ALA A 162 -5.70 -6.67 14.93
N ASN A 163 -5.01 -7.43 15.77
CA ASN A 163 -5.12 -7.34 17.23
C ASN A 163 -4.06 -6.43 17.87
N THR A 164 -3.20 -5.79 17.08
CA THR A 164 -2.13 -4.93 17.61
C THR A 164 -2.70 -3.56 17.97
N ALA A 165 -2.51 -3.15 19.22
CA ALA A 165 -2.98 -1.85 19.69
C ALA A 165 -2.09 -0.72 19.13
N ARG A 166 -2.64 0.12 18.25
CA ARG A 166 -1.93 1.27 17.66
C ARG A 166 -2.43 2.57 18.27
N ARG A 167 -1.65 3.12 19.20
CA ARG A 167 -2.01 4.34 19.94
C ARG A 167 -1.50 5.63 19.30
N PHE A 168 -0.57 5.52 18.34
CA PHE A 168 -0.01 6.66 17.58
C PHE A 168 0.41 7.86 18.45
N GLY A 169 1.01 7.58 19.61
CA GLY A 169 1.50 8.61 20.54
C GLY A 169 0.48 9.16 21.54
N ARG A 170 -0.73 8.61 21.62
CA ARG A 170 -1.76 8.94 22.63
C ARG A 170 -1.79 7.93 23.76
#